data_AF-A0A938MCF5-F1
#
_entry.id   AF-A0A938MCF5-F1
#
_cell.length_a   1.000
_cell.length_b   1.000
_cell.length_c   1.000
_cell.angle_alpha   90.00
_cell.angle_beta   90.00
_cell.angle_gamma   90.00
#
_symmetry.space_group_name_H-M   'P 1'
#
loop_
_entity.id
_entity.type
_entity.pdbx_description
1 polymer ?
#
loop_
_entity_poly.entity_id
_entity_poly.type
_entity_poly.pdbx_seq_one_letter_code
_entity_poly.pdbx_strand_id
1 'polypeptide(L)'
;MQAEAPSADSATVALRQASWVGNAELFALEGSPPQAATRAKIVRALASRGRHLSWRVTLDNPTDASLRLTVGVRVTGRFAGPLTFWDGLGERPAGAEREANSNIRGTFPMSCLVSGETGIAAGLAPREIVSWFEHSYMPAADGPQLDASLRGESLRLACAVRVALAPGETLTREFVLYGFQAPFGYRDALQVYYDEFPSVFHPLPDVDPRVNLNGATYHAWTSNDPEMCRRMRAGWEWCYAPFRRTGDWYGRADRWDYQPVRAMSKDRAMPREAYLAA
;
A
#
# COMPACT_ATOMS: atom_id res chain seq x y z
N MET A 1 -18.68 19.84 -36.16
CA MET A 1 -19.15 19.28 -34.87
C MET A 1 -17.91 19.06 -34.03
N GLN A 2 -17.53 20.07 -33.23
CA GLN A 2 -16.31 20.04 -32.41
C GLN A 2 -16.56 19.09 -31.23
N ALA A 3 -15.72 18.07 -31.09
CA ALA A 3 -15.72 17.21 -29.92
C ALA A 3 -15.11 18.01 -28.76
N GLU A 4 -15.89 18.23 -27.71
CA GLU A 4 -15.42 18.82 -26.46
C GLU A 4 -14.31 17.93 -25.87
N ALA A 5 -13.21 18.58 -25.47
CA ALA A 5 -12.13 17.95 -24.74
C ALA A 5 -12.64 17.46 -23.37
N PRO A 6 -12.14 16.33 -22.85
CA PRO A 6 -12.55 15.83 -21.54
C PRO A 6 -12.15 16.83 -20.44
N SER A 7 -13.16 17.40 -19.78
CA SER A 7 -13.02 18.21 -18.56
C SER A 7 -12.36 17.41 -17.46
N ALA A 8 -11.34 17.98 -16.81
CA ALA A 8 -10.78 17.47 -15.57
C ALA A 8 -11.76 17.76 -14.43
N ASP A 9 -12.79 16.92 -14.27
CA ASP A 9 -13.73 17.06 -13.16
C ASP A 9 -13.01 16.71 -11.85
N SER A 10 -12.66 17.75 -11.10
CA SER A 10 -12.32 17.67 -9.68
C SER A 10 -13.60 17.48 -8.88
N ALA A 11 -13.63 16.48 -8.00
CA ALA A 11 -14.75 16.25 -7.10
C ALA A 11 -14.37 16.80 -5.71
N THR A 12 -14.94 17.94 -5.33
CA THR A 12 -14.84 18.43 -3.94
C THR A 12 -15.79 17.63 -3.07
N VAL A 13 -15.26 16.70 -2.27
CA VAL A 13 -16.04 15.99 -1.26
C VAL A 13 -15.63 16.47 0.13
N ALA A 14 -16.54 17.16 0.82
CA ALA A 14 -16.34 17.56 2.21
C ALA A 14 -16.45 16.35 3.15
N LEU A 15 -15.32 15.88 3.70
CA LEU A 15 -15.29 14.85 4.72
C LEU A 15 -15.67 15.47 6.08
N ARG A 16 -16.95 15.39 6.45
CA ARG A 16 -17.55 16.06 7.63
C ARG A 16 -17.07 15.58 9.01
N GLN A 17 -16.12 14.64 9.10
CA GLN A 17 -15.63 14.07 10.37
C GLN A 17 -14.22 14.54 10.79
N ALA A 18 -13.57 15.39 10.00
CA ALA A 18 -12.33 16.06 10.37
C ALA A 18 -12.48 17.56 10.09
N SER A 19 -11.78 18.41 10.83
CA SER A 19 -11.69 19.87 10.59
C SER A 19 -10.86 20.20 9.34
N TRP A 20 -11.09 19.45 8.25
CA TRP A 20 -10.41 19.55 6.97
C TRP A 20 -11.34 20.17 5.92
N VAL A 21 -10.83 21.16 5.19
CA VAL A 21 -11.45 21.73 3.99
C VAL A 21 -10.46 21.55 2.85
N GLY A 22 -10.86 20.85 1.79
CA GLY A 22 -9.97 20.54 0.68
C GLY A 22 -10.64 19.77 -0.45
N ASN A 23 -9.83 19.41 -1.46
CA ASN A 23 -10.28 18.67 -2.65
C ASN A 23 -9.59 17.31 -2.72
N ALA A 24 -10.24 16.34 -3.35
CA ALA A 24 -9.61 15.08 -3.74
C ALA A 24 -9.57 14.99 -5.27
N GLU A 25 -8.40 14.70 -5.81
CA GLU A 25 -8.13 14.67 -7.25
C GLU A 25 -7.44 13.37 -7.63
N LEU A 26 -7.84 12.81 -8.77
CA LEU A 26 -7.09 11.75 -9.42
C LEU A 26 -6.01 12.37 -10.29
N PHE A 27 -4.79 11.84 -10.23
CA PHE A 27 -3.76 12.17 -11.20
C PHE A 27 -3.26 10.91 -11.91
N ALA A 28 -2.92 11.07 -13.18
CA ALA A 28 -2.10 10.15 -13.93
C ALA A 28 -0.82 10.89 -14.33
N LEU A 29 0.34 10.45 -13.83
CA LEU A 29 1.64 11.00 -14.21
C LEU A 29 2.31 10.02 -15.17
N GLU A 30 2.58 10.49 -16.40
CA GLU A 30 3.43 9.80 -17.36
C GLU A 30 4.89 9.89 -16.92
N GLY A 31 5.67 8.82 -17.11
CA GLY A 31 7.11 8.97 -17.29
C GLY A 31 7.35 9.54 -18.69
N SER A 32 7.94 10.74 -18.79
CA SER A 32 8.07 11.64 -19.95
C SER A 32 8.29 11.05 -21.36
N PRO A 33 7.91 11.78 -22.47
CA PRO A 33 7.16 13.04 -22.56
C PRO A 33 5.85 12.88 -23.42
N PRO A 34 5.11 13.95 -23.81
CA PRO A 34 3.86 14.42 -23.22
C PRO A 34 2.70 14.33 -24.25
N GLN A 35 2.37 13.13 -24.73
CA GLN A 35 1.34 12.94 -25.76
C GLN A 35 0.35 11.79 -25.47
N ALA A 36 0.43 11.09 -24.34
CA ALA A 36 -0.35 9.86 -24.14
C ALA A 36 -1.58 9.98 -23.21
N ALA A 37 -1.86 11.17 -22.65
CA ALA A 37 -3.11 11.43 -21.91
C ALA A 37 -4.37 11.21 -22.78
N THR A 38 -4.23 11.16 -24.11
CA THR A 38 -5.30 10.89 -25.08
C THR A 38 -5.45 9.40 -25.45
N ARG A 39 -4.66 8.48 -24.87
CA ARG A 39 -4.63 7.06 -25.29
C ARG A 39 -5.29 6.08 -24.33
N ALA A 40 -5.42 6.39 -23.05
CA ALA A 40 -6.13 5.54 -22.09
C ALA A 40 -7.52 6.12 -21.80
N LYS A 41 -8.57 5.30 -21.85
CA LYS A 41 -9.87 5.72 -21.32
C LYS A 41 -9.84 5.53 -19.81
N ILE A 42 -10.06 6.61 -19.07
CA ILE A 42 -10.06 6.59 -17.61
C ILE A 42 -11.50 6.82 -17.14
N VAL A 43 -12.12 5.79 -16.57
CA VAL A 43 -13.43 5.90 -15.93
C VAL A 43 -13.25 5.97 -14.42
N ARG A 44 -13.95 6.91 -13.79
CA ARG A 44 -13.82 7.19 -12.35
C ARG A 44 -15.17 6.97 -11.69
N ALA A 45 -15.16 6.31 -10.54
CA ALA A 45 -16.33 6.18 -9.70
C ALA A 45 -15.95 6.47 -8.25
N LEU A 46 -16.58 7.48 -7.67
CA LEU A 46 -16.46 7.82 -6.27
C LEU A 46 -17.72 7.35 -5.53
N ALA A 47 -17.53 6.58 -4.47
CA ALA A 47 -18.63 6.11 -3.63
C ALA A 47 -18.26 6.27 -2.15
N SER A 48 -19.18 6.77 -1.34
CA SER A 48 -19.06 6.64 0.11
C SER A 48 -19.41 5.20 0.50
N ARG A 49 -18.56 4.58 1.32
CA ARG A 49 -18.71 3.24 1.87
C ARG A 49 -18.31 3.29 3.33
N GLY A 50 -19.27 3.15 4.24
CA GLY A 50 -18.98 3.25 5.67
C GLY A 50 -18.32 4.58 6.02
N ARG A 51 -17.12 4.54 6.60
CA ARG A 51 -16.36 5.74 6.98
C ARG A 51 -15.34 6.18 5.94
N HIS A 52 -15.29 5.53 4.77
CA HIS A 52 -14.36 5.90 3.71
C HIS A 52 -15.06 6.29 2.39
N LEU A 53 -14.29 7.01 1.58
CA LEU A 53 -14.55 7.21 0.17
C LEU A 53 -13.74 6.18 -0.60
N SER A 54 -14.44 5.36 -1.37
CA SER A 54 -13.89 4.43 -2.34
C SER A 54 -13.78 5.14 -3.68
N TRP A 55 -12.54 5.32 -4.15
CA TRP A 55 -12.24 5.90 -5.45
C TRP A 55 -11.76 4.79 -6.38
N ARG A 56 -12.64 4.36 -7.29
CA ARG A 56 -12.31 3.36 -8.31
C ARG A 56 -11.89 4.03 -9.60
N VAL A 57 -10.80 3.54 -10.15
CA VAL A 57 -10.19 3.99 -11.40
C VAL A 57 -10.11 2.80 -12.33
N THR A 58 -10.86 2.87 -13.43
CA THR A 58 -10.77 1.89 -14.51
C THR A 58 -9.98 2.51 -15.66
N LEU A 59 -8.95 1.80 -16.09
CA LEU A 59 -8.03 2.18 -17.15
C LEU A 59 -8.23 1.20 -18.31
N ASP A 60 -8.59 1.71 -19.48
CA ASP A 60 -8.63 0.92 -20.70
C ASP A 60 -7.47 1.34 -21.61
N ASN A 61 -6.75 0.37 -22.18
CA ASN A 61 -5.76 0.59 -23.23
C ASN A 61 -6.34 0.24 -24.61
N PRO A 62 -7.01 1.16 -25.33
CA PRO A 62 -7.53 0.95 -26.67
C PRO A 62 -6.44 0.89 -27.76
N THR A 63 -5.16 1.05 -27.42
CA THR A 63 -4.08 1.12 -28.41
C THR A 63 -3.49 -0.25 -28.72
N ASP A 64 -2.66 -0.29 -29.77
CA ASP A 64 -1.89 -1.46 -30.20
C ASP A 64 -0.54 -1.59 -29.48
N ALA A 65 -0.21 -0.66 -28.58
CA ALA A 65 1.03 -0.64 -27.81
C ALA A 65 0.75 -0.80 -26.30
N SER A 66 1.73 -1.33 -25.55
CA SER A 66 1.64 -1.36 -24.09
C SER A 66 1.75 0.04 -23.49
N LEU A 67 0.94 0.33 -22.48
CA LEU A 67 1.00 1.56 -21.69
C LEU A 67 1.67 1.31 -20.35
N ARG A 68 2.45 2.29 -19.88
CA ARG A 68 3.03 2.31 -18.54
C ARG A 68 2.62 3.61 -17.86
N LEU A 69 1.81 3.51 -16.83
CA LEU A 69 1.15 4.65 -16.19
C LEU A 69 1.49 4.66 -14.71
N THR A 70 1.59 5.86 -14.13
CA THR A 70 1.47 6.03 -12.68
C THR A 70 0.10 6.63 -12.40
N VAL A 71 -0.72 5.93 -11.64
CA VAL A 71 -2.07 6.39 -11.28
C VAL A 71 -2.20 6.47 -9.78
N GLY A 72 -2.90 7.48 -9.29
CA GLY A 72 -2.99 7.70 -7.85
C GLY A 72 -4.07 8.69 -7.48
N VAL A 73 -4.45 8.65 -6.21
CA VAL A 73 -5.29 9.67 -5.61
C VAL A 73 -4.43 10.68 -4.87
N ARG A 74 -4.85 11.93 -4.95
CA ARG A 74 -4.28 13.05 -4.22
C ARG A 74 -5.38 13.74 -3.43
N VAL A 75 -5.06 14.12 -2.22
CA VAL A 75 -5.88 14.95 -1.36
C VAL A 75 -5.15 16.26 -1.15
N THR A 76 -5.81 17.36 -1.45
CA THR A 76 -5.31 18.70 -1.20
C THR A 76 -6.10 19.33 -0.08
N GLY A 77 -5.46 20.04 0.84
CA GLY A 77 -6.21 20.80 1.84
C GLY A 77 -5.37 21.63 2.78
N ARG A 78 -6.06 22.28 3.72
CA ARG A 78 -5.47 23.12 4.76
C ARG A 78 -5.67 22.46 6.12
N PHE A 79 -4.61 22.47 6.92
CA PHE A 79 -4.61 21.98 8.29
C PHE A 79 -4.20 23.10 9.24
N ALA A 80 -4.79 23.13 10.43
CA ALA A 80 -4.46 24.10 11.45
C ALA A 80 -3.42 23.52 12.41
N GLY A 81 -2.23 24.11 12.45
CA GLY A 81 -1.18 23.74 13.40
C GLY A 81 -0.14 22.76 12.83
N PRO A 82 0.74 22.23 13.69
CA PRO A 82 1.78 21.30 13.30
C PRO A 82 1.19 20.04 12.63
N LEU A 83 1.97 19.47 11.72
CA LEU A 83 1.60 18.29 10.96
C LEU A 83 2.58 17.15 11.22
N THR A 84 2.05 15.94 11.30
CA THR A 84 2.81 14.70 11.30
C THR A 84 2.42 13.91 10.06
N PHE A 85 3.41 13.46 9.30
CA PHE A 85 3.23 12.55 8.18
C PHE A 85 3.62 11.14 8.62
N TRP A 86 2.72 10.19 8.38
CA TRP A 86 3.01 8.76 8.50
C TRP A 86 2.87 8.12 7.13
N ASP A 87 3.96 7.52 6.65
CA ASP A 87 4.11 7.07 5.26
C ASP A 87 3.84 5.57 5.09
N GLY A 88 3.03 4.99 5.97
CA GLY A 88 2.78 3.56 6.03
C GLY A 88 3.87 2.76 6.76
N LEU A 89 5.02 3.35 7.08
CA LEU A 89 6.10 2.67 7.80
C LEU A 89 6.58 3.45 9.02
N GLY A 90 6.92 4.73 8.84
CA GLY A 90 7.43 5.60 9.89
C GLY A 90 6.65 6.90 9.99
N GLU A 91 6.57 7.45 11.20
CA GLU A 91 6.01 8.78 11.46
C GLU A 91 7.11 9.82 11.62
N ARG A 92 6.85 11.04 11.15
CA ARG A 92 7.75 12.19 11.28
C ARG A 92 7.00 13.51 11.18
N PRO A 93 7.50 14.60 11.79
CA PRO A 93 6.95 15.93 11.55
C PRO A 93 6.99 16.25 10.04
N ALA A 94 5.87 16.71 9.49
CA ALA A 94 5.78 17.07 8.08
C ALA A 94 6.51 18.40 7.85
N GLY A 95 7.58 18.35 7.07
CA GLY A 95 8.46 19.50 6.85
C GLY A 95 8.04 20.43 5.71
N ALA A 96 8.98 21.32 5.34
CA ALA A 96 8.87 22.22 4.18
C ALA A 96 9.30 21.57 2.86
N GLU A 97 9.75 20.32 2.88
CA GLU A 97 10.16 19.56 1.70
C GLU A 97 9.17 18.45 1.36
N ARG A 98 9.17 18.02 0.08
CA ARG A 98 8.42 16.83 -0.34
C ARG A 98 9.01 15.61 0.35
N GLU A 99 8.13 14.77 0.89
CA GLU A 99 8.50 13.49 1.46
C GLU A 99 7.78 12.38 0.71
N ALA A 100 8.48 11.28 0.43
CA ALA A 100 7.89 10.14 -0.26
C ALA A 100 8.50 8.83 0.22
N ASN A 101 7.67 7.79 0.28
CA ASN A 101 8.09 6.42 0.56
C ASN A 101 7.54 5.51 -0.54
N SER A 102 8.45 4.96 -1.34
CA SER A 102 8.12 3.96 -2.36
C SER A 102 8.60 2.54 -2.01
N ASN A 103 9.04 2.32 -0.76
CA ASN A 103 9.40 0.99 -0.29
C ASN A 103 8.11 0.20 -0.06
N ILE A 104 7.95 -0.94 -0.72
CA ILE A 104 6.78 -1.82 -0.53
C ILE A 104 6.95 -2.79 0.64
N ARG A 105 8.19 -3.06 1.07
CA ARG A 105 8.46 -4.08 2.09
C ARG A 105 8.14 -3.53 3.47
N GLY A 106 7.15 -4.14 4.12
CA GLY A 106 6.72 -3.76 5.48
C GLY A 106 5.95 -2.45 5.56
N THR A 107 5.68 -1.80 4.42
CA THR A 107 4.91 -0.56 4.36
C THR A 107 3.43 -0.88 4.30
N PHE A 108 2.65 -0.27 5.19
CA PHE A 108 1.20 -0.37 5.21
C PHE A 108 0.58 0.27 3.95
N PRO A 109 -0.53 -0.28 3.40
CA PRO A 109 -1.12 0.18 2.14
C PRO A 109 -1.81 1.57 2.21
N MET A 110 -1.53 2.37 3.24
CA MET A 110 -2.14 3.67 3.50
C MET A 110 -1.13 4.57 4.22
N SER A 111 -1.22 5.88 3.95
CA SER A 111 -0.49 6.94 4.64
C SER A 111 -1.47 8.00 5.14
N CYS A 112 -1.04 8.80 6.11
CA CYS A 112 -1.89 9.86 6.65
C CYS A 112 -1.12 11.11 7.05
N LEU A 113 -1.84 12.22 7.06
CA LEU A 113 -1.45 13.46 7.73
C LEU A 113 -2.30 13.63 8.99
N VAL A 114 -1.65 13.99 10.10
CA VAL A 114 -2.30 14.26 11.38
C VAL A 114 -1.97 15.69 11.82
N SER A 115 -2.98 16.44 12.25
CA SER A 115 -2.85 17.77 12.84
C SER A 115 -3.77 17.90 14.04
N GLY A 116 -3.17 18.06 15.23
CA GLY A 116 -3.90 18.02 16.50
C GLY A 116 -4.66 16.70 16.67
N GLU A 117 -5.96 16.79 16.92
CA GLU A 117 -6.85 15.63 17.12
C GLU A 117 -7.54 15.16 15.84
N THR A 118 -7.11 15.59 14.66
CA THR A 118 -7.73 15.18 13.39
C THR A 118 -6.69 14.77 12.37
N GLY A 119 -7.09 13.91 11.43
CA GLY A 119 -6.23 13.50 10.34
C GLY A 119 -6.99 13.12 9.08
N ILE A 120 -6.23 12.98 8.00
CA ILE A 120 -6.71 12.45 6.72
C ILE A 120 -5.80 11.33 6.25
N ALA A 121 -6.39 10.28 5.72
CA ALA A 121 -5.72 9.10 5.21
C ALA A 121 -5.99 8.91 3.72
N ALA A 122 -5.00 8.41 3.00
CA ALA A 122 -5.11 7.97 1.62
C ALA A 122 -4.31 6.67 1.42
N GLY A 123 -4.91 5.70 0.74
CA GLY A 123 -4.32 4.38 0.56
C GLY A 123 -4.94 3.59 -0.58
N LEU A 124 -4.56 2.32 -0.66
CA LEU A 124 -5.18 1.32 -1.53
C LEU A 124 -6.24 0.56 -0.76
N ALA A 125 -7.22 -0.01 -1.45
CA ALA A 125 -8.04 -1.06 -0.86
C ALA A 125 -7.16 -2.29 -0.54
N PRO A 126 -7.41 -3.03 0.56
CA PRO A 126 -6.46 -4.03 1.06
C PRO A 126 -6.31 -5.29 0.19
N ARG A 127 -7.17 -5.47 -0.81
CA ARG A 127 -7.08 -6.57 -1.78
C ARG A 127 -6.35 -6.17 -3.06
N GLU A 128 -5.92 -4.91 -3.18
CA GLU A 128 -5.13 -4.46 -4.32
C GLU A 128 -3.75 -5.09 -4.29
N ILE A 129 -3.37 -5.72 -5.41
CA ILE A 129 -2.06 -6.33 -5.59
C ILE A 129 -1.25 -5.43 -6.52
N VAL A 130 -0.17 -4.87 -5.98
CA VAL A 130 0.69 -3.93 -6.70
C VAL A 130 2.17 -4.28 -6.51
N SER A 131 2.98 -4.00 -7.53
CA SER A 131 4.43 -4.24 -7.52
C SER A 131 5.24 -2.99 -7.18
N TRP A 132 4.60 -1.82 -7.25
CA TRP A 132 5.17 -0.54 -6.85
C TRP A 132 4.05 0.32 -6.26
N PHE A 133 4.40 0.99 -5.17
CA PHE A 133 3.48 1.80 -4.42
C PHE A 133 4.24 2.96 -3.80
N GLU A 134 3.69 4.17 -3.85
CA GLU A 134 4.27 5.35 -3.23
C GLU A 134 3.23 6.11 -2.41
N HIS A 135 3.62 6.40 -1.17
CA HIS A 135 2.99 7.43 -0.35
C HIS A 135 3.82 8.70 -0.44
N SER A 136 3.17 9.84 -0.60
CA SER A 136 3.88 11.12 -0.56
C SER A 136 3.09 12.22 0.11
N TYR A 137 3.86 13.08 0.77
CA TYR A 137 3.42 14.36 1.28
C TYR A 137 4.14 15.46 0.48
N MET A 138 3.39 16.48 0.07
CA MET A 138 3.96 17.67 -0.54
C MET A 138 3.51 18.92 0.22
N PRO A 139 4.44 19.73 0.73
CA PRO A 139 4.13 20.99 1.35
C PRO A 139 3.49 21.96 0.35
N ALA A 140 2.73 22.92 0.88
CA ALA A 140 2.20 24.01 0.09
C ALA A 140 3.31 25.05 -0.22
N ALA A 141 3.94 25.00 -1.41
CA ALA A 141 4.62 26.14 -2.07
C ALA A 141 5.17 25.79 -3.47
N ASP A 142 5.33 26.81 -4.33
CA ASP A 142 5.70 26.81 -5.75
C ASP A 142 6.98 26.03 -6.14
N GLY A 143 6.90 24.70 -6.29
CA GLY A 143 7.98 23.90 -6.88
C GLY A 143 7.92 23.84 -8.42
N PRO A 144 9.04 24.05 -9.15
CA PRO A 144 9.09 24.13 -10.62
C PRO A 144 8.86 22.80 -11.37
N GLN A 145 8.34 21.77 -10.71
CA GLN A 145 8.19 20.41 -11.26
C GLN A 145 6.74 19.91 -11.32
N LEU A 146 5.76 20.76 -11.04
CA LEU A 146 4.35 20.39 -11.10
C LEU A 146 3.59 21.23 -12.11
N ASP A 147 2.61 20.59 -12.74
CA ASP A 147 1.62 21.19 -13.63
C ASP A 147 1.16 22.56 -13.12
N ALA A 148 1.28 23.58 -13.98
CA ALA A 148 0.99 24.97 -13.66
C ALA A 148 -0.47 25.22 -13.23
N SER A 149 -1.38 24.28 -13.51
CA SER A 149 -2.78 24.32 -13.06
C SER A 149 -2.96 24.12 -11.55
N LEU A 150 -1.91 23.74 -10.81
CA LEU A 150 -1.99 23.35 -9.41
C LEU A 150 -1.36 24.35 -8.44
N ARG A 151 -1.07 25.60 -8.82
CA ARG A 151 -0.49 26.59 -7.89
C ARG A 151 -1.51 27.00 -6.82
N GLY A 152 -1.16 26.80 -5.54
CA GLY A 152 -2.00 27.22 -4.41
C GLY A 152 -1.48 26.73 -3.05
N GLU A 153 -1.89 27.44 -1.99
CA GLU A 153 -1.51 27.27 -0.57
C GLU A 153 -1.98 25.96 0.10
N SER A 154 -2.25 24.89 -0.66
CA SER A 154 -2.82 23.65 -0.12
C SER A 154 -1.81 22.51 -0.13
N LEU A 155 -1.63 21.91 1.05
CA LEU A 155 -0.80 20.72 1.29
C LEU A 155 -1.36 19.54 0.51
N ARG A 156 -0.52 18.57 0.15
CA ARG A 156 -0.94 17.40 -0.62
C ARG A 156 -0.53 16.11 0.06
N LEU A 157 -1.48 15.21 0.26
CA LEU A 157 -1.24 13.80 0.54
C LEU A 157 -1.54 13.03 -0.74
N ALA A 158 -0.66 12.13 -1.17
CA ALA A 158 -0.86 11.34 -2.37
C ALA A 158 -0.46 9.88 -2.18
N CYS A 159 -1.20 9.03 -2.87
CA CYS A 159 -1.06 7.59 -2.88
C CYS A 159 -1.06 7.15 -4.35
N ALA A 160 0.02 6.54 -4.82
CA ALA A 160 0.22 6.23 -6.24
C ALA A 160 0.73 4.82 -6.48
N VAL A 161 0.32 4.22 -7.59
CA VAL A 161 0.75 2.90 -8.06
C VAL A 161 1.22 2.98 -9.50
N ARG A 162 2.13 2.08 -9.88
CA ARG A 162 2.51 1.89 -11.28
C ARG A 162 1.70 0.77 -11.89
N VAL A 163 1.29 0.98 -13.12
CA VAL A 163 0.46 0.07 -13.89
C VAL A 163 1.10 -0.14 -15.25
N ALA A 164 1.11 -1.39 -15.72
CA ALA A 164 1.38 -1.72 -17.10
C ALA A 164 0.12 -2.34 -17.71
N LEU A 165 -0.31 -1.85 -18.87
CA LEU A 165 -1.47 -2.37 -19.60
C LEU A 165 -1.00 -2.85 -20.97
N ALA A 166 -1.28 -4.10 -21.31
CA ALA A 166 -1.13 -4.61 -22.66
C ALA A 166 -2.14 -3.97 -23.63
N PRO A 167 -1.92 -4.05 -24.95
CA PRO A 167 -2.92 -3.65 -25.95
C PRO A 167 -4.28 -4.31 -25.68
N GLY A 168 -5.35 -3.52 -25.64
CA GLY A 168 -6.72 -3.97 -25.36
C GLY A 168 -7.02 -4.32 -23.90
N GLU A 169 -6.06 -4.19 -22.98
CA GLU A 169 -6.27 -4.55 -21.58
C GLU A 169 -7.07 -3.47 -20.82
N THR A 170 -7.92 -3.95 -19.90
CA THR A 170 -8.65 -3.12 -18.94
C THR A 170 -8.25 -3.51 -17.53
N LEU A 171 -7.98 -2.52 -16.69
CA LEU A 171 -7.64 -2.72 -15.28
C LEU A 171 -8.41 -1.76 -14.40
N THR A 172 -8.88 -2.26 -13.26
CA THR A 172 -9.46 -1.42 -12.20
C THR A 172 -8.57 -1.40 -10.97
N ARG A 173 -8.45 -0.23 -10.35
CA ARG A 173 -7.79 0.00 -9.06
C ARG A 173 -8.71 0.76 -8.13
N GLU A 174 -8.76 0.35 -6.88
CA GLU A 174 -9.51 1.01 -5.81
C GLU A 174 -8.57 1.67 -4.80
N PHE A 175 -8.75 2.98 -4.64
CA PHE A 175 -8.11 3.78 -3.60
C PHE A 175 -9.11 4.10 -2.50
N VAL A 176 -8.62 4.26 -1.29
CA VAL A 176 -9.43 4.56 -0.11
C VAL A 176 -8.98 5.88 0.49
N LEU A 177 -9.96 6.70 0.88
CA LEU A 177 -9.73 8.02 1.48
C LEU A 177 -10.69 8.23 2.64
N TYR A 178 -10.21 8.73 3.76
CA TYR A 178 -11.08 9.04 4.89
C TYR A 178 -10.44 10.05 5.84
N GLY A 179 -11.30 10.83 6.50
CA GLY A 179 -10.92 11.64 7.66
C GLY A 179 -11.10 10.82 8.93
N PHE A 180 -10.34 11.14 9.97
CA PHE A 180 -10.43 10.46 11.27
C PHE A 180 -10.10 11.41 12.42
N GLN A 181 -10.58 11.05 13.62
CA GLN A 181 -10.15 11.66 14.88
C GLN A 181 -8.87 10.94 15.32
N ALA A 182 -7.88 11.71 15.78
CA ALA A 182 -6.50 11.25 15.97
C ALA A 182 -5.94 11.44 17.40
N PRO A 183 -6.67 11.09 18.48
CA PRO A 183 -6.13 11.18 19.84
C PRO A 183 -4.85 10.35 20.06
N PHE A 184 -4.62 9.32 19.23
CA PHE A 184 -3.43 8.46 19.21
C PHE A 184 -2.63 8.55 17.90
N GLY A 185 -2.81 9.64 17.15
CA GLY A 185 -2.09 9.92 15.91
C GLY A 185 -2.46 8.98 14.77
N TYR A 186 -1.47 8.48 14.02
CA TYR A 186 -1.71 7.59 12.87
C TYR A 186 -2.36 6.25 13.25
N ARG A 187 -2.29 5.85 14.53
CA ARG A 187 -2.86 4.59 15.01
C ARG A 187 -4.38 4.57 14.89
N ASP A 188 -5.03 5.71 15.02
CA ASP A 188 -6.48 5.82 14.76
C ASP A 188 -6.80 5.64 13.28
N ALA A 189 -5.92 6.11 12.38
CA ALA A 189 -6.06 5.86 10.95
C ALA A 189 -6.00 4.36 10.63
N LEU A 190 -5.08 3.63 11.29
CA LEU A 190 -4.98 2.17 11.19
C LEU A 190 -6.25 1.49 11.68
N GLN A 191 -6.76 1.88 12.85
CA GLN A 191 -7.99 1.31 13.41
C GLN A 191 -9.17 1.50 12.45
N VAL A 192 -9.34 2.71 11.90
CA VAL A 192 -10.37 2.97 10.88
C VAL A 192 -10.20 2.02 9.69
N TYR A 193 -8.98 1.83 9.20
CA TYR A 193 -8.71 0.93 8.08
C TYR A 193 -9.10 -0.53 8.40
N TYR A 194 -8.72 -1.05 9.58
CA TYR A 194 -9.03 -2.41 9.99
C TYR A 194 -10.54 -2.65 10.13
N ASP A 195 -11.25 -1.72 10.75
CA ASP A 195 -12.70 -1.76 10.96
C ASP A 195 -13.50 -1.66 9.64
N GLU A 196 -12.99 -0.94 8.63
CA GLU A 196 -13.64 -0.82 7.32
C GLU A 196 -13.45 -2.08 6.47
N PHE A 197 -12.38 -2.84 6.71
CA PHE A 197 -12.06 -4.06 5.96
C PHE A 197 -11.89 -5.30 6.86
N PRO A 198 -12.87 -5.61 7.74
CA PRO A 198 -12.73 -6.67 8.73
C PRO A 198 -12.58 -8.03 8.05
N SER A 199 -13.21 -8.24 6.89
CA SER A 199 -13.10 -9.48 6.11
C SER A 199 -11.70 -9.78 5.56
N VAL A 200 -10.77 -8.81 5.60
CA VAL A 200 -9.38 -9.01 5.17
C VAL A 200 -8.46 -9.28 6.35
N PHE A 201 -8.78 -8.71 7.52
CA PHE A 201 -7.89 -8.71 8.68
C PHE A 201 -8.33 -9.63 9.80
N HIS A 202 -9.59 -10.08 9.79
CA HIS A 202 -10.04 -11.09 10.72
C HIS A 202 -9.73 -12.48 10.17
N PRO A 203 -9.27 -13.40 11.03
CA PRO A 203 -9.26 -14.81 10.72
C PRO A 203 -10.61 -15.27 10.16
N LEU A 204 -10.57 -16.16 9.17
CA LEU A 204 -11.78 -16.85 8.74
C LEU A 204 -12.32 -17.67 9.92
N PRO A 205 -13.64 -17.63 10.20
CA PRO A 205 -14.22 -18.32 11.36
C PRO A 205 -13.92 -19.82 11.43
N ASP A 206 -13.76 -20.45 10.27
CA ASP A 206 -13.53 -21.89 10.16
C ASP A 206 -12.04 -22.28 10.18
N VAL A 207 -11.13 -21.30 10.26
CA VAL A 207 -9.69 -21.56 10.42
C VAL A 207 -9.41 -21.82 11.89
N ASP A 208 -8.68 -22.90 12.17
CA ASP A 208 -8.25 -23.24 13.53
C ASP A 208 -7.55 -22.01 14.18
N PRO A 209 -8.05 -21.52 15.33
CA PRO A 209 -7.56 -20.29 15.94
C PRO A 209 -6.06 -20.36 16.29
N ARG A 210 -5.51 -21.58 16.44
CA ARG A 210 -4.09 -21.79 16.72
C ARG A 210 -3.18 -21.34 15.57
N VAL A 211 -3.71 -21.23 14.35
CA VAL A 211 -2.96 -20.76 13.17
C VAL A 211 -2.63 -19.26 13.23
N ASN A 212 -3.41 -18.48 13.99
CA ASN A 212 -3.26 -17.03 14.08
C ASN A 212 -2.66 -16.56 15.42
N LEU A 213 -2.02 -17.46 16.17
CA LEU A 213 -1.32 -17.10 17.41
C LEU A 213 0.05 -16.48 17.08
N ASN A 214 0.57 -15.70 18.03
CA ASN A 214 1.94 -15.19 17.92
C ASN A 214 2.94 -16.35 17.90
N GLY A 215 3.97 -16.25 17.07
CA GLY A 215 4.93 -17.33 16.92
C GLY A 215 5.81 -17.53 18.14
N ALA A 216 5.68 -18.68 18.81
CA ALA A 216 6.48 -18.98 20.00
C ALA A 216 7.94 -19.35 19.67
N THR A 217 8.20 -19.94 18.49
CA THR A 217 9.53 -20.48 18.18
C THR A 217 10.56 -19.38 17.96
N TYR A 218 10.24 -18.29 17.26
CA TYR A 218 11.18 -17.17 17.14
C TYR A 218 11.46 -16.51 18.49
N HIS A 219 10.44 -16.28 19.32
CA HIS A 219 10.66 -15.71 20.65
C HIS A 219 11.49 -16.63 21.56
N ALA A 220 11.24 -17.94 21.51
CA ALA A 220 12.05 -18.94 22.21
C ALA A 220 13.49 -18.97 21.70
N TRP A 221 13.69 -18.83 20.39
CA TRP A 221 15.00 -18.88 19.75
C TRP A 221 15.84 -17.62 19.98
N THR A 222 15.25 -16.42 19.87
CA THR A 222 16.00 -15.16 19.97
C THR A 222 16.18 -14.66 21.39
N SER A 223 15.24 -14.99 22.29
CA SER A 223 15.17 -14.36 23.61
C SER A 223 14.90 -15.33 24.76
N ASN A 224 14.37 -16.52 24.46
CA ASN A 224 14.02 -17.55 25.43
C ASN A 224 13.21 -17.00 26.63
N ASP A 225 12.20 -16.15 26.34
CA ASP A 225 11.37 -15.47 27.34
C ASP A 225 9.98 -16.13 27.42
N PRO A 226 9.77 -17.11 28.32
CA PRO A 226 8.49 -17.79 28.45
C PRO A 226 7.37 -16.89 28.97
N GLU A 227 7.69 -15.83 29.73
CA GLU A 227 6.69 -14.90 30.25
C GLU A 227 6.15 -14.00 29.13
N MET A 228 7.00 -13.57 28.19
CA MET A 228 6.54 -12.86 26.99
C MET A 228 5.64 -13.75 26.12
N CYS A 229 6.04 -15.01 25.90
CA CYS A 229 5.21 -15.97 25.16
C CYS A 229 3.84 -16.16 25.82
N ARG A 230 3.78 -16.24 27.16
CA ARG A 230 2.51 -16.34 27.90
C ARG A 230 1.65 -15.09 27.74
N ARG A 231 2.22 -13.89 27.89
CA ARG A 231 1.50 -12.60 27.79
C ARG A 231 0.93 -12.36 26.41
N MET A 232 1.69 -12.73 25.37
CA MET A 232 1.31 -12.54 23.97
C MET A 232 0.42 -13.67 23.43
N ARG A 233 0.02 -14.64 24.27
CA ARG A 233 -0.67 -15.87 23.85
C ARG A 233 0.03 -16.54 22.66
N ALA A 234 1.35 -16.63 22.75
CA ALA A 234 2.14 -17.26 21.71
C ALA A 234 1.75 -18.73 21.59
N GLY A 235 1.72 -19.21 20.35
CA GLY A 235 1.38 -20.57 19.98
C GLY A 235 2.34 -21.13 18.95
N TRP A 236 1.90 -22.17 18.26
CA TRP A 236 2.70 -22.80 17.23
C TRP A 236 2.85 -21.86 16.04
N GLU A 237 4.08 -21.50 15.69
CA GLU A 237 4.33 -20.86 14.39
C GLU A 237 4.55 -21.90 13.31
N TRP A 238 3.95 -21.63 12.15
CA TRP A 238 4.19 -22.40 10.96
C TRP A 238 5.32 -21.73 10.18
N CYS A 239 6.55 -22.08 10.52
CA CYS A 239 7.72 -21.63 9.80
C CYS A 239 8.05 -22.59 8.66
N TYR A 240 8.15 -22.04 7.46
CA TYR A 240 8.53 -22.77 6.27
C TYR A 240 10.03 -22.56 5.98
N ALA A 241 10.94 -23.32 6.63
CA ALA A 241 12.37 -23.48 6.23
C ALA A 241 13.15 -24.51 7.12
N PRO A 242 14.24 -25.17 6.63
CA PRO A 242 14.79 -25.18 5.28
C PRO A 242 14.76 -26.57 4.62
N PHE A 243 14.13 -26.62 3.46
CA PHE A 243 14.32 -27.64 2.43
C PHE A 243 15.55 -27.26 1.57
N ARG A 244 16.11 -28.21 0.80
CA ARG A 244 17.15 -27.93 -0.22
C ARG A 244 16.65 -27.00 -1.33
N ARG A 245 15.33 -27.02 -1.63
CA ARG A 245 14.65 -26.21 -2.65
C ARG A 245 13.20 -25.87 -2.26
N THR A 246 12.78 -24.62 -2.47
CA THR A 246 11.38 -24.17 -2.27
C THR A 246 10.40 -25.07 -3.03
N GLY A 247 9.45 -25.64 -2.31
CA GLY A 247 8.43 -26.56 -2.84
C GLY A 247 8.78 -28.05 -2.78
N ASP A 248 9.97 -28.43 -2.32
CA ASP A 248 10.37 -29.85 -2.17
C ASP A 248 10.23 -30.32 -0.71
N TRP A 249 9.01 -30.75 -0.38
CA TRP A 249 8.56 -31.19 0.94
C TRP A 249 9.17 -32.50 1.46
N TYR A 250 9.75 -33.33 0.58
CA TYR A 250 10.14 -34.70 0.92
C TYR A 250 11.56 -35.07 0.49
N GLY A 251 12.35 -34.09 -0.01
CA GLY A 251 13.70 -34.35 -0.49
C GLY A 251 13.70 -35.43 -1.56
N ARG A 252 12.87 -35.26 -2.60
CA ARG A 252 12.65 -36.31 -3.60
C ARG A 252 13.97 -36.62 -4.30
N ALA A 253 14.23 -37.92 -4.49
CA ALA A 253 15.51 -38.39 -5.04
C ALA A 253 15.79 -37.78 -6.43
N ASP A 254 14.76 -37.64 -7.27
CA ASP A 254 14.85 -37.03 -8.61
C ASP A 254 15.16 -35.53 -8.61
N ARG A 255 15.09 -34.88 -7.44
CA ARG A 255 15.31 -33.44 -7.27
C ARG A 255 16.46 -33.13 -6.31
N TRP A 256 17.15 -34.17 -5.84
CA TRP A 256 18.23 -34.00 -4.88
C TRP A 256 19.37 -33.19 -5.46
N ASP A 257 19.76 -33.41 -6.72
CA ASP A 257 20.91 -32.73 -7.36
C ASP A 257 20.59 -31.33 -7.90
N TYR A 258 19.96 -30.50 -7.07
CA TYR A 258 19.73 -29.08 -7.36
C TYR A 258 21.03 -28.26 -7.22
N GLN A 259 21.31 -27.40 -8.20
CA GLN A 259 22.33 -26.36 -8.14
C GLN A 259 21.71 -25.01 -7.72
N PRO A 260 21.95 -24.56 -6.48
CA PRO A 260 21.45 -23.28 -6.00
C PRO A 260 22.21 -22.08 -6.59
N VAL A 261 21.54 -20.93 -6.71
CA VAL A 261 22.16 -19.65 -7.09
C VAL A 261 23.24 -19.19 -6.09
N ARG A 262 23.16 -19.65 -4.84
CA ARG A 262 24.18 -19.41 -3.79
C ARG A 262 24.68 -20.74 -3.27
N ALA A 263 25.98 -20.86 -3.02
CA ALA A 263 26.57 -22.07 -2.48
C ALA A 263 25.82 -22.56 -1.22
N MET A 264 25.45 -23.85 -1.20
CA MET A 264 24.90 -24.51 -0.01
C MET A 264 26.00 -24.69 1.04
N SER A 265 25.61 -24.68 2.31
CA SER A 265 26.48 -24.97 3.44
C SER A 265 25.79 -25.87 4.46
N LYS A 266 26.59 -26.53 5.31
CA LYS A 266 26.13 -27.45 6.38
C LYS A 266 25.32 -28.62 5.80
N ASP A 267 24.33 -29.11 6.54
CA ASP A 267 23.52 -30.29 6.21
C ASP A 267 22.82 -30.18 4.84
N ARG A 268 22.58 -28.96 4.34
CA ARG A 268 22.00 -28.70 3.02
C ARG A 268 22.94 -29.03 1.86
N ALA A 269 24.25 -29.09 2.12
CA ALA A 269 25.27 -29.46 1.15
C ALA A 269 25.59 -30.96 1.15
N MET A 270 25.00 -31.74 2.06
CA MET A 270 25.29 -33.16 2.17
C MET A 270 24.72 -33.96 0.98
N PRO A 271 25.44 -35.02 0.53
CA PRO A 271 24.85 -36.04 -0.33
C PRO A 271 23.60 -36.65 0.30
N ARG A 272 22.66 -37.14 -0.51
CA ARG A 272 21.35 -37.64 -0.05
C ARG A 272 21.48 -38.69 1.03
N GLU A 273 22.31 -39.69 0.75
CA GLU A 273 22.50 -40.83 1.65
C GLU A 273 23.16 -40.40 2.97
N ALA A 274 24.02 -39.37 2.95
CA ALA A 274 24.59 -38.82 4.17
C ALA A 274 23.59 -38.01 4.99
N TYR A 275 22.69 -37.26 4.32
CA TYR A 275 21.62 -36.52 4.98
C TYR A 275 20.58 -37.43 5.63
N LEU A 276 20.22 -38.53 4.98
CA LEU A 276 19.23 -39.49 5.51
C LEU A 276 19.77 -40.37 6.64
N ALA A 277 21.10 -40.43 6.80
CA ALA A 277 21.77 -41.21 7.83
C ALA A 277 22.10 -40.40 9.11
N ALA A 278 21.90 -39.08 9.08
CA ALA A 278 22.17 -38.15 10.18
C ALA A 278 20.92 -37.86 11.01
#